data_AF-A0A366DBY0-F1
#
_entry.id   AF-A0A366DBY0-F1
#
_cell.length_a   1.000
_cell.length_b   1.000
_cell.length_c   1.000
_cell.angle_alpha   90.00
_cell.angle_beta   90.00
_cell.angle_gamma   90.00
#
_symmetry.space_group_name_H-M   'P 1'
#
loop_
_entity.id
_entity.type
_entity.pdbx_description
1 polymer ?
#
loop_
_entity_poly.entity_id
_entity_poly.type
_entity_poly.pdbx_seq_one_letter_code
_entity_poly.pdbx_strand_id
1 'polypeptide(L)' 'MAGVGADEARPHIVEMLDALRRQEEALRVSKPRYMVLARKHGLSEAEIAELLGMSESGVRAAIRRADGTPGMEIGGAL' A
#
# COMPACT_ATOMS: atom_id res chain seq x y z
N MET A 1 -9.19 -36.53 -21.54
CA MET A 1 -8.61 -36.54 -20.19
C MET A 1 -8.13 -35.13 -19.83
N ALA A 2 -9.04 -34.24 -19.48
CA ALA A 2 -8.73 -32.90 -18.97
C ALA A 2 -9.33 -32.85 -17.55
N GLY A 3 -8.50 -33.06 -16.54
CA GLY A 3 -9.02 -33.15 -15.16
C GLY A 3 -7.96 -33.30 -14.06
N VAL A 4 -6.71 -33.64 -14.39
CA VAL A 4 -5.69 -33.89 -13.36
C VAL A 4 -4.87 -32.62 -13.01
N GLY A 5 -4.71 -31.66 -13.94
CA GLY A 5 -3.91 -30.44 -13.70
C GLY A 5 -4.63 -29.25 -13.06
N ALA A 6 -5.97 -29.22 -13.07
CA ALA A 6 -6.74 -28.11 -12.50
C ALA A 6 -6.91 -28.24 -10.97
N ASP A 7 -6.93 -29.46 -10.46
CA ASP A 7 -7.15 -29.76 -9.04
C ASP A 7 -5.89 -29.46 -8.20
N GLU A 8 -4.70 -29.68 -8.76
CA GLU A 8 -3.40 -29.37 -8.13
C GLU A 8 -3.02 -27.88 -8.24
N ALA A 9 -3.48 -27.17 -9.28
CA ALA A 9 -3.22 -25.75 -9.46
C ALA A 9 -4.03 -24.86 -8.49
N ARG A 10 -5.23 -25.33 -8.07
CA ARG A 10 -6.14 -24.56 -7.23
C ARG A 10 -5.53 -24.19 -5.87
N PRO A 11 -4.92 -25.10 -5.08
CA PRO A 11 -4.23 -24.74 -3.84
C PRO A 11 -3.13 -23.69 -4.04
N HIS A 12 -2.33 -23.83 -5.11
CA HIS A 12 -1.24 -22.90 -5.41
C HIS A 12 -1.75 -21.50 -5.78
N ILE A 13 -2.82 -21.40 -6.59
CA ILE A 13 -3.46 -20.13 -6.93
C ILE A 13 -4.02 -19.46 -5.66
N VAL A 14 -4.65 -20.22 -4.77
CA VAL A 14 -5.15 -19.69 -3.49
C VAL A 14 -4.02 -19.14 -2.64
N GLU A 15 -2.89 -19.84 -2.56
CA GLU A 15 -1.71 -19.37 -1.84
C GLU A 15 -1.14 -18.06 -2.42
N MET A 16 -1.05 -17.96 -3.75
CA MET A 16 -0.58 -16.75 -4.44
C MET A 16 -1.51 -15.55 -4.19
N LEU A 17 -2.83 -15.77 -4.26
CA LEU A 17 -3.81 -14.71 -3.98
C LEU A 17 -3.73 -14.27 -2.51
N ASP A 18 -3.53 -15.18 -1.57
CA ASP A 18 -3.36 -14.82 -0.16
C ASP A 18 -2.03 -14.08 0.09
N ALA A 19 -0.96 -14.43 -0.62
CA ALA A 19 0.29 -13.67 -0.59
C ALA A 19 0.11 -12.24 -1.10
N LEU A 20 -0.60 -12.06 -2.22
CA LEU A 20 -0.94 -10.73 -2.75
C LEU A 20 -1.78 -9.95 -1.75
N ARG A 21 -2.82 -10.56 -1.17
CA ARG A 21 -3.66 -9.93 -0.13
C ARG A 21 -2.83 -9.45 1.05
N ARG A 22 -1.88 -10.25 1.55
CA ARG A 22 -0.98 -9.85 2.65
C ARG A 22 -0.06 -8.70 2.27
N GLN A 23 0.46 -8.69 1.04
CA GLN A 23 1.27 -7.58 0.53
C GLN A 23 0.46 -6.29 0.41
N GLU A 24 -0.76 -6.37 -0.12
CA GLU A 24 -1.67 -5.22 -0.20
C GLU A 24 -2.03 -4.67 1.18
N GLU A 25 -2.28 -5.54 2.16
CA GLU A 25 -2.51 -5.14 3.55
C GLU A 25 -1.30 -4.41 4.16
N ALA A 26 -0.09 -4.93 3.96
CA ALA A 26 1.13 -4.30 4.42
C ALA A 26 1.37 -2.93 3.76
N LEU A 27 1.11 -2.83 2.45
CA LEU A 27 1.17 -1.57 1.71
C LEU A 27 0.10 -0.60 2.18
N ARG A 28 -1.13 -1.04 2.45
CA ARG A 28 -2.23 -0.21 2.95
C ARG A 28 -1.85 0.51 4.25
N VAL A 29 -1.09 -0.16 5.12
CA VAL A 29 -0.61 0.41 6.41
C VAL A 29 0.57 1.36 6.22
N SER A 30 1.57 0.96 5.41
CA SER A 30 2.84 1.70 5.28
C SER A 30 2.78 2.86 4.27
N LYS A 31 2.02 2.72 3.19
CA LYS A 31 1.94 3.68 2.08
C LYS A 31 1.55 5.10 2.53
N PRO A 32 0.52 5.31 3.38
CA PRO A 32 0.21 6.66 3.88
C PRO A 32 1.36 7.30 4.67
N ARG A 33 2.15 6.51 5.41
CA ARG A 33 3.31 7.02 6.16
C ARG A 33 4.40 7.53 5.21
N TYR A 34 4.68 6.80 4.13
CA TYR A 34 5.63 7.26 3.12
C TYR A 34 5.13 8.49 2.36
N MET A 35 3.82 8.63 2.12
CA MET A 35 3.26 9.86 1.54
C MET A 35 3.45 11.07 2.48
N VAL A 36 3.21 10.90 3.78
CA VAL A 36 3.44 11.95 4.79
C VAL A 36 4.93 12.33 4.82
N LEU A 37 5.83 11.33 4.80
CA LEU A 37 7.27 11.55 4.77
C LEU A 37 7.69 12.30 3.50
N ALA A 38 7.23 11.86 2.32
CA ALA A 38 7.50 12.53 1.05
C ALA A 38 7.08 14.01 1.08
N ARG A 39 5.88 14.30 1.59
CA ARG A 39 5.41 15.69 1.78
C ARG A 39 6.32 16.48 2.73
N LYS A 40 6.77 15.88 3.84
CA LYS A 40 7.72 16.51 4.77
C LYS A 40 9.07 16.84 4.11
N HIS A 41 9.46 16.08 3.09
CA HIS A 41 10.68 16.31 2.30
C HIS A 41 10.46 17.18 1.05
N GLY A 42 9.28 17.81 0.91
CA GLY A 42 9.03 18.82 -0.11
C GLY A 42 8.37 18.32 -1.40
N LEU A 43 8.02 17.04 -1.50
CA LEU A 43 7.25 16.56 -2.65
C LEU A 43 5.81 17.07 -2.57
N SER A 44 5.31 17.56 -3.70
CA SER A 44 3.91 17.91 -3.89
C SER A 44 3.01 16.67 -3.94
N GLU A 45 1.72 16.85 -3.67
CA GLU A 45 0.74 15.77 -3.77
C GLU A 45 0.63 15.22 -5.20
N ALA A 46 0.86 16.06 -6.21
CA ALA A 46 0.86 15.68 -7.62
C ALA A 46 2.04 14.76 -7.97
N GLU A 47 3.26 15.10 -7.52
CA GLU A 47 4.45 14.26 -7.72
C GLU A 47 4.30 12.91 -7.01
N ILE A 48 3.76 12.92 -5.77
CA ILE A 48 3.49 11.69 -5.02
C ILE A 48 2.43 10.83 -5.74
N ALA A 49 1.41 11.47 -6.31
CA ALA A 49 0.35 10.80 -7.05
C ALA A 49 0.88 10.13 -8.33
N GLU A 50 1.72 10.83 -9.08
CA GLU A 50 2.39 10.30 -10.27
C GLU A 50 3.25 9.07 -9.93
N LEU A 51 4.12 9.18 -8.92
CA LEU A 51 5.01 8.09 -8.49
C LEU A 51 4.25 6.85 -8.02
N LEU A 52 3.05 7.02 -7.47
CA LEU A 52 2.25 5.93 -6.89
C LEU A 52 1.12 5.45 -7.80
N GLY A 53 0.96 6.03 -9.00
CA GLY A 53 -0.14 5.72 -9.90
C GLY A 53 -1.51 6.01 -9.28
N MET A 54 -1.63 7.08 -8.50
CA MET A 54 -2.85 7.49 -7.80
C MET A 54 -3.36 8.84 -8.29
N SER A 55 -4.57 9.20 -7.88
CA SER A 55 -5.02 10.59 -7.99
C SER A 55 -4.44 11.46 -6.88
N GLU A 56 -4.17 12.73 -7.18
CA GLU A 56 -3.75 13.74 -6.20
C GLU A 56 -4.73 13.85 -5.03
N SER A 57 -6.04 13.83 -5.33
CA SER A 57 -7.10 13.83 -4.30
C SER A 57 -7.03 12.60 -3.39
N GLY A 58 -6.64 11.44 -3.93
CA GLY A 58 -6.42 10.22 -3.18
C GLY A 58 -5.22 10.32 -2.23
N VAL A 59 -4.11 10.91 -2.71
CA VAL A 59 -2.92 11.20 -1.89
C VAL A 59 -3.29 12.15 -0.74
N ARG A 60 -3.95 13.27 -1.04
CA ARG A 60 -4.40 14.23 -0.02
C ARG A 60 -5.27 13.58 1.06
N ALA A 61 -6.22 12.75 0.66
CA ALA A 61 -7.09 12.04 1.59
C ALA A 61 -6.34 10.99 2.43
N ALA A 62 -5.36 10.31 1.86
CA ALA A 62 -4.51 9.36 2.58
C ALA A 62 -3.63 10.06 3.63
N ILE A 63 -2.98 11.16 3.25
CA ILE A 63 -2.14 11.96 4.14
C ILE A 63 -2.95 12.54 5.30
N ARG A 64 -4.13 13.15 5.04
CA ARG A 64 -4.98 13.70 6.12
C ARG A 64 -5.41 12.64 7.13
N ARG A 65 -5.77 11.44 6.65
CA ARG A 65 -6.12 10.32 7.55
C ARG A 65 -4.93 9.88 8.39
N ALA A 66 -3.74 9.91 7.79
CA ALA A 66 -2.51 9.53 8.46
C ALA A 66 -2.09 10.54 9.55
N ASP A 67 -2.13 11.84 9.25
CA ASP A 67 -1.80 12.90 10.21
C ASP A 67 -2.76 12.94 11.40
N GLY A 68 -4.03 12.56 11.20
CA GLY A 68 -5.07 12.57 12.25
C GLY A 68 -5.08 11.35 13.18
N THR A 69 -4.17 10.39 13.00
CA THR A 69 -4.13 9.15 13.80
C THR A 69 -3.04 9.24 14.88
N PRO A 70 -3.39 9.31 16.18
CA PRO A 70 -2.41 9.31 17.28
C PRO A 70 -1.54 8.04 17.22
N GLY A 71 -0.21 8.18 17.34
CA GLY A 71 0.74 7.07 17.27
C GLY A 71 1.34 6.79 15.88
N MET A 72 1.04 7.62 14.88
CA MET A 72 1.70 7.59 13.56
C MET A 72 2.86 8.60 13.42
N GLU A 73 3.44 9.02 14.53
CA GLU A 73 4.62 9.89 14.50
C GLU A 73 5.78 9.15 13.83
N ILE A 74 6.19 9.67 12.68
CA ILE A 74 7.33 9.15 11.95
C ILE A 74 8.60 9.53 12.73
N GLY A 75 9.09 8.60 13.54
CA GLY A 75 10.48 8.60 14.02
C GLY A 75 10.65 8.54 15.55
N GLY A 76 10.87 7.33 16.07
CA GLY A 76 11.78 7.10 17.19
C GLY A 76 12.75 6.00 16.77
N ALA A 77 14.05 6.32 16.76
CA ALA A 77 15.20 5.49 16.39
C ALA A 77 15.49 5.31 14.87
N LEU A 78 16.16 6.30 14.29
CA LEU A 78 17.43 6.08 13.61
C LEU A 78 18.54 6.65 14.50
#